data_AF-A0AAF0TK35-F1
#
_entry.id   AF-A0AAF0TK35-F1
#
_cell.length_a   1.000
_cell.length_b   1.000
_cell.length_c   1.000
_cell.angle_alpha   90.00
_cell.angle_beta   90.00
_cell.angle_gamma   90.00
#
_symmetry.space_group_name_H-M   'P 1'
#
loop_
_entity.id
_entity.type
_entity.pdbx_description
1 polymer ?
#
loop_
_entity_poly.entity_id
_entity_poly.type
_entity_poly.pdbx_seq_one_letter_code
_entity_poly.pdbx_strand_id
1 'polypeptide(L)'
;MKMKKMELLNIVLLFATINVALSVQDGLLPNGNFEQGPKASQMKGTKVTDPHAIPHWEISGYVEYIKAGQTQGDMLLPVPEGAFAVRLGEDAYIKTRVMNVTNGTFYSLSFNFART
;
A
#
# COMPACT_ATOMS: atom_id res chain seq x y z
N MET A 1 -51.28 15.68 18.54
CA MET A 1 -50.21 15.00 19.31
C MET A 1 -49.68 13.73 18.63
N LYS A 2 -50.52 12.89 17.99
CA LYS A 2 -50.08 11.65 17.29
C LYS A 2 -49.15 11.89 16.09
N MET A 3 -49.42 12.89 15.25
CA MET A 3 -48.64 13.19 14.04
C MET A 3 -47.18 13.57 14.34
N LYS A 4 -46.94 14.43 15.33
CA LYS A 4 -45.58 14.82 15.77
C LYS A 4 -44.75 13.63 16.28
N LYS A 5 -45.39 12.62 16.90
CA LYS A 5 -44.69 11.39 17.35
C LYS A 5 -44.27 10.51 16.17
N MET A 6 -45.07 10.45 15.11
CA MET A 6 -44.79 9.67 13.92
C MET A 6 -43.66 10.30 13.08
N GLU A 7 -43.66 11.63 12.95
CA GLU A 7 -42.54 12.39 12.38
C GLU A 7 -41.24 12.15 13.15
N LEU A 8 -41.30 12.19 14.50
CA LEU A 8 -40.13 11.93 15.35
C LEU A 8 -39.61 10.50 15.20
N LEU A 9 -40.50 9.51 15.11
CA LEU A 9 -40.13 8.11 14.90
C LEU A 9 -39.46 7.90 13.54
N ASN A 10 -39.98 8.55 12.49
CA ASN A 10 -39.39 8.49 11.15
C ASN A 10 -38.01 9.14 11.10
N ILE A 11 -37.79 10.25 11.81
CA ILE A 11 -36.47 10.89 11.93
C ILE A 11 -35.49 9.95 12.64
N VAL A 12 -35.90 9.32 13.75
CA VAL A 12 -35.07 8.34 14.48
C VAL A 12 -34.70 7.14 13.61
N LEU A 13 -35.67 6.62 12.83
CA LEU A 13 -35.43 5.52 11.91
C LEU A 13 -34.46 5.92 10.78
N LEU A 14 -34.56 7.15 10.28
CA LEU A 14 -33.64 7.69 9.28
C LEU A 14 -32.20 7.73 9.82
N PHE A 15 -31.99 8.25 11.03
CA PHE A 15 -30.66 8.28 11.66
C PHE A 15 -30.10 6.89 11.97
N ALA A 16 -30.94 5.90 12.27
CA ALA A 16 -30.52 4.52 12.49
C ALA A 16 -30.02 3.80 11.22
N THR A 17 -30.31 4.34 10.03
CA THR A 17 -29.87 3.78 8.75
C THR A 17 -28.61 4.45 8.18
N ILE A 18 -28.16 5.55 8.80
CA ILE A 18 -26.93 6.25 8.39
C ILE A 18 -25.73 5.45 8.89
N ASN A 19 -25.30 4.47 8.09
CA ASN A 19 -23.97 3.89 8.22
C ASN A 19 -22.97 4.84 7.52
N VAL A 20 -22.45 5.84 8.24
CA VAL A 20 -21.32 6.60 7.72
C VAL A 20 -20.09 5.68 7.77
N ALA A 21 -19.75 5.08 6.63
CA ALA A 21 -18.44 4.45 6.45
C ALA A 21 -17.40 5.57 6.34
N LEU A 22 -16.96 6.11 7.48
CA LEU A 22 -15.79 6.98 7.53
C LEU A 22 -14.55 6.11 7.28
N SER A 23 -14.10 6.01 6.03
CA SER A 23 -12.75 5.52 5.75
C SER A 23 -11.76 6.66 6.03
N VAL A 24 -11.15 6.64 7.20
CA VAL A 24 -9.97 7.48 7.46
C VAL A 24 -8.85 6.94 6.56
N GLN A 25 -8.26 7.78 5.72
CA GLN A 25 -7.02 7.42 5.04
C GLN A 25 -5.90 7.45 6.07
N ASP A 26 -5.50 6.28 6.55
CA ASP A 26 -4.34 6.10 7.44
C ASP A 26 -2.99 6.39 6.74
N GLY A 27 -3.03 6.70 5.44
CA GLY A 27 -1.87 7.03 4.63
C GLY A 27 -1.11 5.79 4.17
N LEU A 28 0.16 5.99 3.82
CA LEU A 28 1.03 4.89 3.41
C LEU A 28 1.46 4.05 4.62
N LEU A 29 1.61 2.74 4.41
CA LEU A 29 2.44 1.92 5.29
C LEU A 29 3.86 2.51 5.35
N PRO A 30 4.63 2.26 6.41
CA PRO A 30 6.02 2.72 6.49
C PRO A 30 6.81 2.35 5.22
N ASN A 31 7.30 3.37 4.51
CA ASN A 31 7.96 3.24 3.22
C ASN A 31 7.16 2.41 2.18
N GLY A 32 5.83 2.50 2.17
CA GLY A 32 4.96 1.72 1.29
C GLY A 32 4.98 2.15 -0.19
N ASN A 33 5.56 3.31 -0.47
CA ASN A 33 5.83 3.81 -1.83
C ASN A 33 7.29 3.59 -2.25
N PHE A 34 8.12 2.95 -1.41
CA PHE A 34 9.51 2.59 -1.71
C PHE A 34 10.45 3.77 -2.03
N GLU A 35 10.15 4.99 -1.60
CA GLU A 35 11.04 6.14 -1.84
C GLU A 35 12.34 6.09 -1.00
N GLN A 36 12.35 5.30 0.07
CA GLN A 36 13.56 5.00 0.83
C GLN A 36 14.14 3.68 0.35
N GLY A 37 15.29 3.76 -0.32
CA GLY A 37 15.93 2.61 -0.97
C GLY A 37 16.99 1.89 -0.13
N PRO A 38 17.49 0.75 -0.63
CA PRO A 38 18.64 0.05 -0.10
C PRO A 38 19.94 0.86 -0.08
N LYS A 39 20.90 0.48 0.76
CA LYS A 39 22.28 0.98 0.67
C LYS A 39 22.95 0.40 -0.57
N ALA A 40 23.88 1.15 -1.17
CA ALA A 40 24.65 0.67 -2.33
C ALA A 40 25.38 -0.66 -2.07
N SER A 41 25.83 -0.92 -0.83
CA SER A 41 26.46 -2.19 -0.43
C SER A 41 25.51 -3.39 -0.38
N GLN A 42 24.20 -3.15 -0.38
CA GLN A 42 23.14 -4.17 -0.37
C GLN A 42 22.54 -4.40 -1.77
N MET A 43 23.24 -3.92 -2.80
CA MET A 43 22.78 -3.93 -4.19
C MET A 43 23.85 -4.53 -5.10
N LYS A 44 23.42 -5.26 -6.14
CA LYS A 44 24.24 -5.65 -7.28
C LYS A 44 23.58 -5.14 -8.56
N GLY A 45 23.98 -3.95 -8.99
CA GLY A 45 23.22 -3.21 -10.00
C GLY A 45 21.86 -2.81 -9.43
N THR A 46 20.78 -3.21 -10.10
CA THR A 46 19.39 -3.00 -9.67
C THR A 46 18.90 -4.10 -8.74
N LYS A 47 19.58 -5.24 -8.68
CA LYS A 47 19.19 -6.37 -7.84
C LYS A 47 19.49 -6.09 -6.37
N VAL A 48 18.49 -6.23 -5.51
CA VAL A 48 18.64 -6.17 -4.05
C VAL A 48 19.21 -7.51 -3.56
N THR A 49 20.29 -7.48 -2.79
CA THR A 49 21.00 -8.69 -2.36
C THR A 49 20.80 -9.06 -0.90
N ASP A 50 20.37 -8.11 -0.07
CA ASP A 50 20.08 -8.33 1.35
C ASP A 50 18.54 -8.40 1.57
N PRO A 51 18.01 -9.47 2.20
CA PRO A 51 16.59 -9.64 2.48
C PRO A 51 15.94 -8.50 3.30
N HIS A 52 16.73 -7.68 3.99
CA HIS A 52 16.25 -6.57 4.81
C HIS A 52 16.77 -5.21 4.31
N ALA A 53 17.19 -5.13 3.05
CA ALA A 53 17.79 -3.91 2.52
C ALA A 53 16.79 -2.77 2.35
N ILE A 54 15.54 -3.07 2.02
CA ILE A 54 14.50 -2.08 1.84
C ILE A 54 13.93 -1.73 3.22
N PRO A 55 14.03 -0.47 3.69
CA PRO A 55 13.52 -0.07 4.98
C PRO A 55 12.05 -0.48 5.16
N HIS A 56 11.73 -1.12 6.29
CA HIS A 56 10.40 -1.63 6.69
C HIS A 56 9.83 -2.82 5.90
N TRP A 57 10.59 -3.36 4.95
CA TRP A 57 10.17 -4.48 4.11
C TRP A 57 11.19 -5.61 4.14
N GLU A 58 10.69 -6.84 4.27
CA GLU A 58 11.45 -8.05 4.02
C GLU A 58 11.20 -8.52 2.58
N ILE A 59 12.25 -9.01 1.92
CA ILE A 59 12.16 -9.51 0.56
C ILE A 59 12.66 -10.95 0.44
N SER A 60 12.19 -11.64 -0.58
CA SER A 60 12.72 -12.95 -0.98
C SER A 60 12.63 -13.11 -2.50
N GLY A 61 13.45 -14.01 -3.03
CA GLY A 61 13.53 -14.27 -4.47
C GLY A 61 14.30 -13.18 -5.22
N TYR A 62 13.97 -13.03 -6.50
CA TYR A 62 14.58 -12.02 -7.36
C TYR A 62 13.82 -10.68 -7.23
N VAL A 63 14.41 -9.71 -6.53
CA VAL A 63 13.84 -8.38 -6.35
C VAL A 63 14.81 -7.32 -6.85
N GLU A 64 14.28 -6.37 -7.60
CA GLU A 64 15.02 -5.20 -8.04
C GLU A 64 14.43 -3.91 -7.49
N TYR A 65 15.31 -2.97 -7.20
CA TYR A 65 14.95 -1.60 -6.88
C TYR A 65 15.19 -0.74 -8.12
N ILE A 66 14.12 -0.19 -8.68
CA ILE A 66 14.14 0.53 -9.96
C ILE A 66 13.81 2.00 -9.76
N LYS A 67 14.36 2.84 -10.63
CA LYS A 67 14.11 4.28 -10.65
C LYS A 67 13.26 4.67 -11.86
N ALA A 68 12.40 5.67 -11.70
CA ALA A 68 11.63 6.25 -12.78
C ALA A 68 12.56 6.73 -13.92
N GLY A 69 12.18 6.42 -15.16
CA GLY A 69 13.01 6.73 -16.34
C GLY A 69 14.06 5.66 -16.68
N GLN A 70 14.24 4.63 -15.84
CA GLN A 70 15.18 3.55 -16.12
C GLN A 70 14.69 2.68 -17.29
N THR A 71 15.61 2.31 -18.18
CA THR A 71 15.34 1.40 -19.29
C THR A 71 16.01 0.04 -19.07
N GLN A 72 15.43 -1.01 -19.66
CA GLN A 72 16.05 -2.32 -19.83
C GLN A 72 16.00 -2.69 -21.31
N GLY A 73 17.14 -2.64 -21.98
CA GLY A 73 17.17 -2.61 -23.44
C GLY A 73 16.42 -1.36 -23.93
N ASP A 74 15.51 -1.56 -24.89
CA ASP A 74 14.68 -0.48 -25.45
C ASP A 74 13.39 -0.24 -24.66
N MET A 75 13.14 -0.99 -23.58
CA MET A 75 11.91 -0.90 -22.79
C MET A 75 12.08 0.04 -21.59
N LEU A 76 11.18 1.01 -21.45
CA LEU A 76 11.06 1.84 -20.25
C LEU A 76 10.42 1.04 -19.13
N LEU A 77 11.07 0.95 -17.97
CA LEU A 77 10.48 0.32 -16.78
C LEU A 77 9.48 1.29 -16.14
N PRO A 78 8.20 0.90 -15.99
CA PRO A 78 7.18 1.72 -15.37
C PRO A 78 7.41 1.81 -13.87
N VAL A 79 7.36 3.04 -13.35
CA VAL A 79 7.25 3.34 -11.92
C VAL A 79 5.85 3.95 -11.72
N PRO A 80 4.89 3.22 -11.11
CA PRO A 80 3.50 3.66 -11.03
C PRO A 80 3.28 4.97 -10.25
N GLU A 81 4.13 5.23 -9.26
CA GLU A 81 4.02 6.38 -8.36
C GLU A 81 5.42 6.77 -7.86
N GLY A 82 5.67 8.07 -7.69
CA GLY A 82 6.93 8.55 -7.13
C GLY A 82 8.13 8.42 -8.08
N ALA A 83 9.31 8.25 -7.49
CA ALA A 83 10.58 8.13 -8.18
C ALA A 83 11.13 6.69 -8.17
N PHE A 84 10.63 5.82 -7.28
CA PHE A 84 11.14 4.47 -7.13
C PHE A 84 10.04 3.42 -7.03
N ALA A 85 10.37 2.19 -7.40
CA ALA A 85 9.51 1.02 -7.20
C ALA A 85 10.35 -0.24 -6.97
N VAL A 86 9.68 -1.27 -6.45
CA VAL A 86 10.23 -2.63 -6.41
C VAL A 86 9.67 -3.44 -7.58
N ARG A 87 10.55 -4.11 -8.31
CA ARG A 87 10.17 -5.06 -9.36
C ARG A 87 10.42 -6.47 -8.85
N LEU A 88 9.40 -7.31 -8.94
CA LEU A 88 9.43 -8.70 -8.50
C LEU A 88 9.64 -9.61 -9.71
N GLY A 89 10.61 -10.51 -9.60
CA GLY A 89 10.76 -11.64 -10.50
C GLY A 89 9.80 -12.78 -10.13
N GLU A 90 9.96 -13.89 -10.84
CA GLU A 90 9.24 -15.14 -10.55
C GLU A 90 9.50 -15.60 -9.11
N ASP A 91 8.43 -16.03 -8.43
CA ASP A 91 8.42 -16.49 -7.03
C ASP A 91 9.01 -15.52 -5.98
N ALA A 92 9.18 -14.24 -6.34
CA ALA A 92 9.65 -13.21 -5.42
C ALA A 92 8.49 -12.61 -4.61
N TYR A 93 8.79 -12.16 -3.39
CA TYR A 93 7.82 -11.45 -2.56
C TYR A 93 8.44 -10.28 -1.80
N ILE A 94 7.57 -9.35 -1.41
CA ILE A 94 7.81 -8.36 -0.35
C ILE A 94 6.84 -8.62 0.79
N LYS A 95 7.27 -8.31 2.01
CA LYS A 95 6.48 -8.55 3.21
C LYS A 95 6.73 -7.43 4.22
N THR A 96 5.67 -6.95 4.83
CA THR A 96 5.73 -6.04 5.97
C THR A 96 4.74 -6.48 7.04
N ARG A 97 4.96 -6.04 8.28
CA ARG A 97 4.09 -6.34 9.42
C ARG A 97 3.39 -5.07 9.87
N VAL A 98 2.06 -5.13 9.95
CA VAL A 98 1.24 -4.08 10.57
C VAL A 98 0.96 -4.47 12.02
N MET A 99 1.41 -3.66 12.99
CA MET A 99 1.31 -4.00 14.42
C MET A 99 0.10 -3.39 15.13
N ASN A 100 -0.32 -2.18 14.74
CA ASN A 100 -1.33 -1.39 15.47
C ASN A 100 -2.72 -1.51 14.84
N VAL A 101 -3.24 -2.74 14.76
CA VAL A 101 -4.61 -2.99 14.29
C VAL A 101 -5.59 -3.11 15.46
N THR A 102 -6.79 -2.61 15.28
CA THR A 102 -7.86 -2.59 16.28
C THR A 102 -8.86 -3.71 15.98
N ASN A 103 -9.20 -4.49 17.01
CA ASN A 103 -10.17 -5.56 16.87
C ASN A 103 -11.57 -5.00 16.56
N GLY A 104 -12.30 -5.64 15.65
CA GLY A 104 -13.62 -5.21 15.18
C GLY A 104 -13.59 -4.09 14.12
N THR A 105 -12.41 -3.69 13.66
CA THR A 105 -12.25 -2.67 12.61
C THR A 105 -12.01 -3.30 11.24
N PHE A 106 -12.59 -2.70 10.20
CA PHE A 106 -12.34 -3.06 8.81
C PHE A 106 -11.23 -2.21 8.22
N TYR A 107 -10.29 -2.86 7.54
CA TYR A 107 -9.16 -2.21 6.89
C TYR A 107 -9.20 -2.50 5.39
N SER A 108 -8.84 -1.51 4.58
CA SER A 108 -8.56 -1.67 3.16
C SER A 108 -7.09 -1.45 2.89
N LEU A 109 -6.53 -2.23 1.97
CA LEU A 109 -5.16 -2.08 1.50
C LEU A 109 -5.18 -2.01 -0.03
N SER A 110 -4.57 -0.97 -0.57
CA SER A 110 -4.52 -0.71 -2.00
C SER A 110 -3.06 -0.69 -2.47
N PHE A 111 -2.84 -1.13 -3.71
CA PHE A 111 -1.51 -1.20 -4.32
C PHE A 111 -1.56 -0.60 -5.73
N ASN A 112 -0.50 0.12 -6.10
CA ASN A 112 -0.24 0.52 -7.48
C ASN A 112 0.82 -0.41 -8.07
N PHE A 113 0.51 -1.09 -9.18
CA PHE A 113 1.45 -2.01 -9.83
C PHE A 113 1.40 -1.86 -11.35
N ALA A 114 2.50 -2.21 -12.00
CA ALA A 114 2.62 -2.28 -13.44
C ALA A 114 3.35 -3.58 -13.84
N ARG A 115 3.04 -4.09 -15.03
CA ARG A 115 3.69 -5.28 -15.58
C ARG A 115 4.80 -4.88 -16.55
N THR A 116 5.91 -5.60 -16.49
CA THR A 116 7.08 -5.47 -17.39
C THR A 116 7.36 -6.77 -18.10
#